data_AF-T1B4S2-F1
#
_entry.id   AF-T1B4S2-F1
#
_cell.length_a   1.000
_cell.length_b   1.000
_cell.length_c   1.000
_cell.angle_alpha   90.00
_cell.angle_beta   90.00
_cell.angle_gamma   90.00
#
_symmetry.space_group_name_H-M   'P 1'
#
loop_
_entity.id
_entity.type
_entity.pdbx_description
1 polymer ?
#
loop_
_entity_poly.entity_id
_entity_poly.type
_entity_poly.pdbx_seq_one_letter_code
_entity_poly.pdbx_strand_id
1 'polypeptide(L)'
;TAAPVELFPWARIRRDYTPPTAGYYILHEGLLGVIGGRLQELTYAKAKSAGQHTDGLAYQASAPGGWAGITDKYWLTALIPPQNEDETVSFRDVRIGEAEGYQVDFTRQTPATIAPGGAGDETLHLFAGAKEVHLLDRYERALGIPSFDKAVDFGWFYFLTKPFFYAIDWLYQ
;
A
#
# COMPACT_ATOMS: atom_id res chain seq x y z
N THR A 1 22.89 25.65 12.98
CA THR A 1 23.66 25.23 11.79
C THR A 1 23.32 26.17 10.64
N ALA A 2 24.26 26.48 9.74
CA ALA A 2 24.08 27.53 8.72
C ALA A 2 23.87 27.00 7.29
N ALA A 3 23.76 25.69 7.09
CA ALA A 3 23.52 25.05 5.80
C ALA A 3 22.10 24.47 5.73
N PRO A 4 21.49 24.41 4.53
CA PRO A 4 20.21 23.71 4.35
C PRO A 4 20.34 22.22 4.68
N VAL A 5 19.24 21.62 5.13
CA VAL A 5 19.14 20.18 5.39
C VAL A 5 18.30 19.55 4.30
N GLU A 6 18.81 18.47 3.70
CA GLU A 6 18.08 17.65 2.73
C GLU A 6 17.59 16.38 3.41
N LEU A 7 16.30 16.09 3.31
CA LEU A 7 15.65 14.94 3.92
C LEU A 7 14.98 14.11 2.84
N PHE A 8 15.08 12.79 2.93
CA PHE A 8 14.30 11.85 2.12
C PHE A 8 13.29 11.17 3.03
N PRO A 9 12.03 11.65 3.08
CA PRO A 9 10.97 10.95 3.77
C PRO A 9 10.90 9.49 3.34
N TRP A 10 10.84 8.61 4.34
CA TRP A 10 10.73 7.17 4.13
C TRP A 10 9.74 6.60 5.14
N ALA A 11 8.84 5.76 4.65
CA ALA A 11 7.88 5.04 5.48
C ALA A 11 7.79 3.59 5.04
N ARG A 12 7.50 2.70 6.00
CA ARG A 12 7.35 1.28 5.73
C ARG A 12 6.25 0.60 6.54
N ILE A 13 5.66 -0.43 5.96
CA ILE A 13 4.89 -1.46 6.66
C ILE A 13 5.70 -2.75 6.60
N ARG A 14 5.85 -3.42 7.74
CA ARG A 14 6.49 -4.72 7.83
C ARG A 14 5.57 -5.73 8.50
N ARG A 15 5.48 -6.92 7.91
CA ARG A 15 4.85 -8.09 8.51
C ARG A 15 5.92 -9.14 8.77
N ASP A 16 6.00 -9.58 10.01
CA ASP A 16 7.16 -10.34 10.50
C ASP A 16 7.00 -11.88 10.41
N TYR A 17 6.01 -12.34 9.65
CA TYR A 17 5.70 -13.75 9.43
C TYR A 17 4.88 -13.95 8.16
N THR A 18 4.84 -15.17 7.64
CA THR A 18 3.89 -15.57 6.59
C THR A 18 2.57 -16.01 7.25
N PRO A 19 1.46 -15.30 7.04
CA PRO A 19 0.19 -15.66 7.65
C PRO A 19 -0.39 -16.93 6.99
N PRO A 20 -1.23 -17.70 7.70
CA PRO A 20 -2.08 -18.67 7.02
C PRO A 20 -3.00 -17.91 6.05
N THR A 21 -2.99 -18.32 4.78
CA THR A 21 -3.86 -17.76 3.75
C THR A 21 -5.06 -18.67 3.54
N ALA A 22 -6.19 -18.10 3.15
CA ALA A 22 -7.40 -18.85 2.86
C ALA A 22 -7.28 -19.65 1.55
N GLY A 23 -6.34 -19.26 0.67
CA GLY A 23 -6.00 -20.02 -0.54
C GLY A 23 -7.10 -20.04 -1.62
N TYR A 24 -8.06 -19.12 -1.54
CA TYR A 24 -9.11 -19.01 -2.55
C TYR A 24 -8.58 -18.33 -3.82
N TYR A 25 -8.89 -18.92 -4.98
CA TYR A 25 -8.47 -18.39 -6.28
C TYR A 25 -9.06 -17.00 -6.60
N ILE A 26 -10.15 -16.62 -5.94
CA ILE A 26 -10.93 -15.39 -6.18
C ILE A 26 -10.56 -14.23 -5.23
N LEU A 27 -9.53 -14.39 -4.41
CA LEU A 27 -9.15 -13.41 -3.39
C LEU A 27 -7.63 -13.23 -3.37
N HIS A 28 -7.18 -11.99 -3.44
CA HIS A 28 -5.79 -11.65 -3.19
C HIS A 28 -5.46 -11.54 -1.69
N GLU A 29 -4.37 -12.19 -1.29
CA GLU A 29 -3.73 -12.07 0.03
C GLU A 29 -2.22 -11.91 -0.17
N GLY A 30 -1.64 -10.83 0.36
CA GLY A 30 -0.25 -10.47 0.06
C GLY A 30 0.01 -8.97 0.07
N LEU A 31 1.06 -8.58 -0.65
CA LEU A 31 1.42 -7.18 -0.89
C LEU A 31 0.57 -6.66 -2.04
N LEU A 32 0.04 -5.45 -1.92
CA LEU A 32 -0.75 -4.82 -2.96
C LEU A 32 -0.68 -3.29 -2.91
N GLY A 33 -1.11 -2.65 -3.98
CA GLY A 33 -1.30 -1.20 -4.01
C GLY A 33 -1.75 -0.70 -5.37
N VAL A 34 -2.06 0.59 -5.46
CA VAL A 34 -2.25 1.29 -6.73
C VAL A 34 -1.10 2.26 -6.92
N ILE A 35 -0.26 1.99 -7.92
CA ILE A 35 0.94 2.77 -8.25
C ILE A 35 0.79 3.24 -9.70
N GLY A 36 0.91 4.54 -9.95
CA GLY A 36 0.74 5.11 -11.29
C GLY A 36 -0.62 4.79 -11.92
N GLY A 37 -1.68 4.71 -11.10
CA GLY A 37 -3.04 4.36 -11.53
C GLY A 37 -3.27 2.87 -11.84
N ARG A 38 -2.27 2.00 -11.63
CA ARG A 38 -2.37 0.57 -11.89
C ARG A 38 -2.37 -0.22 -10.60
N LEU A 39 -3.30 -1.17 -10.48
CA LEU A 39 -3.30 -2.13 -9.38
C LEU A 39 -2.10 -3.08 -9.55
N GLN A 40 -1.32 -3.22 -8.48
CA GLN A 40 -0.23 -4.17 -8.37
C GLN A 40 -0.52 -5.13 -7.22
N GLU A 41 -0.40 -6.43 -7.48
CA GLU A 41 -0.68 -7.49 -6.53
C GLU A 41 0.43 -8.52 -6.56
N LEU A 42 1.01 -8.81 -5.39
CA LEU A 42 2.04 -9.82 -5.20
C LEU A 42 1.65 -10.72 -4.03
N THR A 43 1.31 -11.98 -4.31
CA THR A 43 1.08 -12.95 -3.25
C THR A 43 2.37 -13.20 -2.48
N TYR A 44 2.28 -13.67 -1.23
CA TYR A 44 3.46 -13.97 -0.41
C TYR A 44 4.47 -14.90 -1.11
N ALA A 45 3.97 -15.94 -1.78
CA ALA A 45 4.81 -16.86 -2.55
C ALA A 45 5.50 -16.19 -3.75
N LYS A 46 4.77 -15.33 -4.48
CA LYS A 46 5.33 -14.58 -5.61
C LYS A 46 6.37 -13.56 -5.15
N ALA A 47 6.10 -12.85 -4.06
CA ALA A 47 7.03 -11.88 -3.50
C ALA A 47 8.36 -12.54 -3.11
N LYS A 48 8.29 -13.69 -2.42
CA LYS A 48 9.46 -14.49 -2.08
C LYS A 48 10.23 -14.98 -3.32
N SER A 49 9.52 -15.56 -4.28
CA SER A 49 10.16 -16.07 -5.51
C SER A 49 10.84 -14.96 -6.31
N ALA A 50 10.24 -13.76 -6.37
CA ALA A 50 10.81 -12.61 -7.05
C ALA A 50 12.01 -12.02 -6.28
N GLY A 51 11.92 -11.97 -4.94
CA GLY A 51 12.96 -11.42 -4.05
C GLY A 51 14.22 -12.29 -3.92
N GLN A 52 14.12 -13.60 -4.18
CA GLN A 52 15.19 -14.58 -3.92
C GLN A 52 16.52 -14.27 -4.62
N HIS A 53 16.48 -13.58 -5.77
CA HIS A 53 17.67 -13.24 -6.56
C HIS A 53 17.92 -11.73 -6.69
N THR A 54 17.22 -10.93 -5.90
CA THR A 54 17.21 -9.46 -5.99
C THR A 54 17.39 -8.80 -4.62
N ASP A 55 18.09 -9.48 -3.70
CA ASP A 55 18.30 -9.01 -2.33
C ASP A 55 16.96 -8.65 -1.63
N GLY A 56 15.97 -9.52 -1.81
CA GLY A 56 14.63 -9.35 -1.27
C GLY A 56 13.73 -8.39 -2.06
N LEU A 57 14.23 -7.66 -3.07
CA LEU A 57 13.41 -6.72 -3.85
C LEU A 57 12.48 -7.44 -4.84
N ALA A 58 11.22 -7.63 -4.47
CA ALA A 58 10.26 -8.37 -5.26
C ALA A 58 9.58 -7.53 -6.35
N TYR A 59 9.39 -6.23 -6.11
CA TYR A 59 8.82 -5.28 -7.06
C TYR A 59 9.26 -3.87 -6.69
N GLN A 60 9.45 -3.03 -7.71
CA GLN A 60 9.71 -1.61 -7.54
C GLN A 60 9.09 -0.81 -8.69
N ALA A 61 8.52 0.33 -8.37
CA ALA A 61 8.09 1.31 -9.36
C ALA A 61 8.14 2.71 -8.77
N SER A 62 8.19 3.71 -9.65
CA SER A 62 8.12 5.12 -9.27
C SER A 62 6.96 5.80 -9.97
N ALA A 63 6.16 6.53 -9.20
CA ALA A 63 5.03 7.28 -9.69
C ALA A 63 4.63 8.36 -8.68
N PRO A 64 3.88 9.39 -9.10
CA PRO A 64 3.25 10.31 -8.17
C PRO A 64 2.27 9.58 -7.24
N GLY A 65 2.45 9.74 -5.92
CA GLY A 65 1.49 9.31 -4.93
C GLY A 65 1.15 7.82 -4.95
N GLY A 66 -0.15 7.52 -4.99
CA GLY A 66 -0.68 6.17 -4.91
C GLY A 66 -0.90 5.71 -3.47
N TRP A 67 -0.98 4.40 -3.30
CA TRP A 67 -1.00 3.75 -1.99
C TRP A 67 -0.49 2.32 -2.13
N ALA A 68 0.11 1.78 -1.08
CA ALA A 68 0.48 0.37 -1.05
C ALA A 68 0.58 -0.16 0.37
N GLY A 69 0.43 -1.48 0.50
CA GLY A 69 0.31 -2.13 1.79
C GLY A 69 0.28 -3.65 1.72
N ILE A 70 -0.19 -4.24 2.81
CA ILE A 70 -0.34 -5.69 2.97
C ILE A 70 -1.81 -5.96 3.31
N THR A 71 -2.45 -6.86 2.55
CA THR A 71 -3.85 -7.25 2.75
C THR A 71 -3.97 -8.71 3.18
N ASP A 72 -4.95 -8.94 4.04
CA ASP A 72 -5.58 -10.25 4.26
C ASP A 72 -7.00 -10.25 3.68
N LYS A 73 -7.74 -11.34 3.88
CA LYS A 73 -9.16 -11.43 3.50
C LYS A 73 -10.00 -10.23 3.95
N TYR A 74 -9.93 -9.84 5.22
CA TYR A 74 -10.78 -8.79 5.81
C TYR A 74 -10.02 -7.54 6.27
N TRP A 75 -8.69 -7.59 6.33
CA TRP A 75 -7.86 -6.56 6.94
C TRP A 75 -6.90 -5.96 5.92
N LEU A 76 -6.59 -4.68 6.10
CA LEU A 76 -5.59 -3.96 5.32
C LEU A 76 -4.73 -3.11 6.26
N THR A 77 -3.42 -3.13 6.01
CA THR A 77 -2.51 -2.07 6.45
C THR A 77 -1.89 -1.43 5.22
N ALA A 78 -2.03 -0.11 5.02
CA ALA A 78 -1.55 0.59 3.83
C ALA A 78 -0.98 1.98 4.14
N LEU A 79 0.13 2.32 3.48
CA LEU A 79 0.69 3.67 3.44
C LEU A 79 0.12 4.42 2.24
N ILE A 80 -0.18 5.69 2.46
CA ILE A 80 -0.73 6.61 1.49
C ILE A 80 0.13 7.88 1.56
N PRO A 81 1.18 8.02 0.72
CA PRO A 81 2.02 9.22 0.66
C PRO A 81 1.26 10.45 0.14
N PRO A 82 1.88 11.63 0.11
CA PRO A 82 1.36 12.77 -0.66
C PRO A 82 1.05 12.39 -2.11
N GLN A 83 -0.12 12.79 -2.62
CA GLN A 83 -0.59 12.34 -3.94
C GLN A 83 0.02 13.11 -5.13
N ASN A 84 0.78 14.15 -4.85
CA ASN A 84 1.38 15.08 -5.82
C ASN A 84 2.92 15.01 -5.86
N GLU A 85 3.52 14.04 -5.18
CA GLU A 85 4.97 13.87 -5.09
C GLU A 85 5.40 12.53 -5.69
N ASP A 86 6.54 12.52 -6.38
CA ASP A 86 7.10 11.31 -6.96
C ASP A 86 7.70 10.42 -5.88
N GLU A 87 7.13 9.23 -5.76
CA GLU A 87 7.47 8.24 -4.76
C GLU A 87 8.03 6.98 -5.41
N THR A 88 9.01 6.37 -4.77
CA THR A 88 9.46 5.01 -5.11
C THR A 88 8.80 4.02 -4.16
N VAL A 89 7.95 3.16 -4.72
CA VAL A 89 7.28 2.08 -3.99
C VAL A 89 8.07 0.81 -4.16
N SER A 90 8.38 0.13 -3.06
CA SER A 90 9.10 -1.16 -3.11
C SER A 90 8.33 -2.23 -2.32
N PHE A 91 8.17 -3.41 -2.91
CA PHE A 91 7.69 -4.61 -2.23
C PHE A 91 8.87 -5.53 -2.00
N ARG A 92 9.03 -6.03 -0.77
CA ARG A 92 10.17 -6.84 -0.40
C ARG A 92 9.76 -8.10 0.35
N ASP A 93 10.48 -9.18 0.05
CA ASP A 93 10.71 -10.28 0.96
C ASP A 93 11.87 -9.88 1.87
N VAL A 94 11.70 -10.06 3.18
CA VAL A 94 12.73 -9.72 4.17
C VAL A 94 12.93 -10.89 5.13
N ARG A 95 14.15 -11.01 5.67
CA ARG A 95 14.44 -11.91 6.78
C ARG A 95 14.47 -11.15 8.10
N ILE A 96 13.82 -11.72 9.12
CA ILE A 96 13.74 -11.14 10.47
C ILE A 96 14.20 -12.21 11.46
N GLY A 97 15.48 -12.15 11.80
CA GLY A 97 16.14 -13.31 12.43
C GLY A 97 16.05 -14.51 11.49
N GLU A 98 15.48 -15.61 11.97
CA GLU A 98 15.25 -16.82 11.17
C GLU A 98 13.91 -16.81 10.41
N ALA A 99 13.00 -15.90 10.77
CA ALA A 99 11.66 -15.84 10.19
C ALA A 99 11.64 -15.14 8.82
N GLU A 100 10.69 -15.56 7.99
CA GLU A 100 10.33 -14.89 6.74
C GLU A 100 9.39 -13.73 7.07
N GLY A 101 9.55 -12.61 6.35
CA GLY A 101 8.71 -11.44 6.49
C GLY A 101 8.54 -10.71 5.16
N TYR A 102 7.69 -9.70 5.19
CA TYR A 102 7.33 -8.91 4.02
C TYR A 102 7.34 -7.43 4.37
N GLN A 103 7.78 -6.60 3.43
CA GLN A 103 7.84 -5.16 3.62
C GLN A 103 7.29 -4.41 2.40
N VAL A 104 6.57 -3.34 2.66
CA VAL A 104 6.19 -2.34 1.65
C VAL A 104 6.79 -1.01 2.09
N ASP A 105 7.52 -0.37 1.19
CA ASP A 105 8.22 0.90 1.44
C ASP A 105 7.77 1.98 0.46
N PHE A 106 7.70 3.22 0.94
CA PHE A 106 7.65 4.44 0.14
C PHE A 106 8.87 5.30 0.45
N THR A 107 9.61 5.72 -0.58
CA THR A 107 10.71 6.68 -0.48
C THR A 107 10.54 7.77 -1.52
N ARG A 108 10.50 9.03 -1.07
CA ARG A 108 10.43 10.20 -1.95
C ARG A 108 11.64 10.25 -2.88
N GLN A 109 11.44 10.55 -4.17
CA GLN A 109 12.54 10.60 -5.14
C GLN A 109 13.40 11.86 -5.04
N THR A 110 12.81 12.98 -4.65
CA THR A 110 13.51 14.26 -4.48
C THR A 110 13.60 14.62 -3.00
N PRO A 111 14.72 15.20 -2.53
CA PRO A 111 14.81 15.60 -1.13
C PRO A 111 13.85 16.74 -0.80
N ALA A 112 13.29 16.71 0.40
CA ALA A 112 12.73 17.88 1.04
C ALA A 112 13.88 18.74 1.59
N THR A 113 14.05 19.94 1.03
CA THR A 113 15.12 20.87 1.43
C THR A 113 14.60 21.90 2.43
N ILE A 114 15.14 21.90 3.64
CA ILE A 114 14.81 22.87 4.70
C ILE A 114 15.94 23.89 4.81
N ALA A 115 15.63 25.16 4.55
CA ALA A 115 16.59 26.26 4.69
C ALA A 115 17.02 26.48 6.16
N PRO A 116 18.19 27.09 6.42
CA PRO A 116 18.60 27.44 7.79
C PRO A 116 17.55 28.28 8.52
N GLY A 117 17.15 27.83 9.71
CA GLY A 117 16.11 28.49 10.52
C GLY A 117 14.68 28.31 9.99
N GLY A 118 14.50 27.56 8.91
CA GLY A 118 13.19 27.19 8.37
C GLY A 118 12.56 26.00 9.09
N ALA A 119 11.30 25.76 8.74
CA ALA A 119 10.53 24.57 9.11
C ALA A 119 9.93 23.96 7.84
N GLY A 120 9.66 22.66 7.87
CA GLY A 120 8.91 21.97 6.83
C GLY A 120 8.09 20.84 7.43
N ASP A 121 7.01 20.50 6.74
CA ASP A 121 6.04 19.51 7.14
C ASP A 121 5.90 18.45 6.04
N GLU A 122 5.70 17.21 6.45
CA GLU A 122 5.50 16.05 5.57
C GLU A 122 4.29 15.28 6.11
N THR A 123 3.32 14.98 5.25
CA THR A 123 2.09 14.29 5.66
C THR A 123 1.93 12.98 4.89
N LEU A 124 1.94 11.88 5.63
CA LEU A 124 1.64 10.55 5.12
C LEU A 124 0.49 9.96 5.95
N HIS A 125 -0.44 9.29 5.28
CA HIS A 125 -1.54 8.61 5.96
C HIS A 125 -1.27 7.11 6.07
N LEU A 126 -1.73 6.53 7.17
CA LEU A 126 -1.72 5.09 7.43
C LEU A 126 -3.16 4.63 7.58
N PHE A 127 -3.56 3.64 6.78
CA PHE A 127 -4.75 2.84 7.04
C PHE A 127 -4.33 1.55 7.75
N ALA A 128 -5.00 1.19 8.84
CA ALA A 128 -4.79 -0.07 9.54
C ALA A 128 -6.12 -0.52 10.16
N GLY A 129 -6.81 -1.46 9.52
CA GLY A 129 -8.13 -1.87 9.98
C GLY A 129 -8.89 -2.78 9.04
N ALA A 130 -10.16 -3.00 9.38
CA ALA A 130 -11.07 -3.80 8.59
C ALA A 130 -11.43 -3.07 7.29
N LYS A 131 -11.60 -3.83 6.21
CA LYS A 131 -11.94 -3.31 4.88
C LYS A 131 -13.42 -2.99 4.76
N GLU A 132 -13.87 -1.95 5.47
CA GLU A 132 -15.21 -1.41 5.33
C GLU A 132 -15.34 -0.61 4.04
N VAL A 133 -16.18 -1.07 3.10
CA VAL A 133 -16.30 -0.50 1.76
C VAL A 133 -16.61 1.00 1.80
N HIS A 134 -17.64 1.41 2.54
CA HIS A 134 -18.02 2.82 2.67
C HIS A 134 -16.92 3.69 3.30
N LEU A 135 -16.13 3.13 4.21
CA LEU A 135 -15.00 3.82 4.84
C LEU A 135 -13.88 4.08 3.83
N LEU A 136 -13.52 3.04 3.07
CA LEU A 136 -12.51 3.12 2.02
C LEU A 136 -12.93 4.12 0.94
N ASP A 137 -14.18 4.06 0.44
CA ASP A 137 -14.67 5.01 -0.56
C ASP A 137 -14.70 6.45 -0.02
N ARG A 138 -14.98 6.64 1.26
CA ARG A 138 -14.95 7.96 1.90
C ARG A 138 -13.54 8.53 1.93
N TYR A 139 -12.55 7.73 2.34
CA TYR A 139 -11.16 8.15 2.35
C TYR A 139 -10.61 8.38 0.95
N GLU A 140 -11.00 7.55 -0.01
CA GLU A 140 -10.68 7.73 -1.42
C GLU A 140 -11.05 9.15 -1.89
N ARG A 141 -12.30 9.55 -1.68
CA ARG A 141 -12.79 10.87 -2.07
C ARG A 141 -12.20 12.01 -1.24
N ALA A 142 -12.11 11.84 0.08
CA ALA A 142 -11.70 12.92 0.99
C ALA A 142 -10.21 13.24 0.89
N LEU A 143 -9.37 12.23 0.61
CA LEU A 143 -7.91 12.37 0.56
C LEU A 143 -7.36 12.29 -0.87
N GLY A 144 -8.20 12.09 -1.88
CA GLY A 144 -7.78 11.98 -3.28
C GLY A 144 -6.95 10.73 -3.58
N ILE A 145 -7.19 9.63 -2.84
CA ILE A 145 -6.42 8.39 -2.99
C ILE A 145 -6.88 7.70 -4.28
N PRO A 146 -5.99 7.32 -5.20
CA PRO A 146 -6.42 6.71 -6.46
C PRO A 146 -6.88 5.26 -6.23
N SER A 147 -8.15 4.97 -6.57
CA SER A 147 -8.73 3.61 -6.57
C SER A 147 -8.44 2.84 -5.27
N PHE A 148 -8.68 3.48 -4.12
CA PHE A 148 -8.47 2.87 -2.80
C PHE A 148 -9.47 1.76 -2.51
N ASP A 149 -10.63 1.82 -3.15
CA ASP A 149 -11.63 0.76 -3.13
C ASP A 149 -11.12 -0.60 -3.65
N LYS A 150 -10.07 -0.62 -4.49
CA LYS A 150 -9.39 -1.85 -4.94
C LYS A 150 -8.65 -2.60 -3.83
N ALA A 151 -8.62 -2.06 -2.61
CA ALA A 151 -8.25 -2.85 -1.43
C ALA A 151 -9.22 -4.02 -1.17
N VAL A 152 -10.46 -3.92 -1.66
CA VAL A 152 -11.44 -5.00 -1.63
C VAL A 152 -11.43 -5.71 -2.97
N ASP A 153 -11.12 -7.01 -2.94
CA ASP A 153 -11.17 -7.86 -4.12
C ASP A 153 -12.63 -8.26 -4.41
N PHE A 154 -13.27 -7.51 -5.30
CA PHE A 154 -14.60 -7.79 -5.83
C PHE A 154 -14.58 -8.75 -7.02
N GLY A 155 -13.40 -9.28 -7.38
CA GLY A 155 -13.18 -10.16 -8.51
C GLY A 155 -13.34 -9.48 -9.87
N TRP A 156 -13.27 -10.31 -10.91
CA TRP A 156 -13.29 -9.87 -12.32
C TRP A 156 -14.53 -9.04 -12.69
N PHE A 157 -15.69 -9.36 -12.09
CA PHE A 157 -16.94 -8.67 -12.34
C PHE A 157 -17.18 -7.50 -11.37
N TYR A 158 -16.12 -6.80 -10.94
CA TYR A 158 -16.16 -5.65 -10.02
C TYR A 158 -17.29 -4.66 -10.32
N PHE A 159 -17.51 -4.34 -11.60
CA PHE A 159 -18.54 -3.40 -12.06
C PHE A 159 -19.98 -3.87 -11.75
N LEU A 160 -20.16 -5.15 -11.45
CA LEU A 160 -21.43 -5.77 -11.09
C LEU A 160 -21.48 -6.12 -9.60
N THR A 161 -20.41 -6.72 -9.05
CA THR A 161 -20.35 -7.21 -7.67
C THR A 161 -20.34 -6.08 -6.64
N LYS A 162 -19.66 -4.96 -6.91
CA LYS A 162 -19.66 -3.80 -6.00
C LYS A 162 -21.05 -3.12 -5.91
N PRO A 163 -21.79 -2.87 -7.02
CA PRO A 163 -23.18 -2.43 -6.93
C PRO A 163 -24.10 -3.39 -6.18
N PHE A 164 -23.97 -4.71 -6.38
CA PHE A 164 -24.75 -5.69 -5.62
C PHE A 164 -24.43 -5.64 -4.12
N PHE A 165 -23.15 -5.47 -3.75
CA PHE A 165 -22.77 -5.27 -2.35
C PHE A 165 -23.52 -4.08 -1.75
N TYR A 166 -23.55 -2.92 -2.41
CA TYR A 166 -24.29 -1.76 -1.89
C TYR A 166 -25.79 -1.99 -1.80
N ALA A 167 -26.39 -2.70 -2.77
CA ALA A 167 -27.82 -3.01 -2.71
C ALA A 167 -28.18 -3.90 -1.52
N ILE A 168 -27.33 -4.90 -1.23
CA ILE A 168 -27.48 -5.77 -0.07
C ILE A 168 -27.25 -4.98 1.21
N ASP A 169 -26.15 -4.22 1.31
CA ASP A 169 -25.82 -3.42 2.49
C ASP A 169 -26.95 -2.42 2.81
N TRP A 170 -27.50 -1.74 1.81
CA TRP A 170 -28.66 -0.85 1.97
C TRP A 170 -29.91 -1.57 2.51
N LEU A 171 -30.15 -2.83 2.13
CA LEU A 171 -31.30 -3.60 2.62
C LEU A 171 -31.16 -4.02 4.09
N TYR A 172 -29.92 -4.15 4.58
CA TYR A 172 -29.62 -4.63 5.94
C TYR A 172 -29.19 -3.51 6.90
N GLN A 173 -29.21 -2.25 6.45
CA GLN A 173 -29.13 -1.06 7.31
C GLN A 173 -30.52 -0.68 7.83
#